data_AF-A0A0T9V1M5-F1
#
_entry.id   AF-A0A0T9V1M5-F1
#
_cell.length_a   1.000
_cell.length_b   1.000
_cell.length_c   1.000
_cell.angle_alpha   90.00
_cell.angle_beta   90.00
_cell.angle_gamma   90.00
#
_symmetry.space_group_name_H-M   'P 1'
#
loop_
_entity.id
_entity.type
_entity.pdbx_description
1 polymer ?
#
loop_
_entity_poly.entity_id
_entity_poly.type
_entity_poly.pdbx_seq_one_letter_code
_entity_poly.pdbx_strand_id
1 'polypeptide(L)' 'MKSDNDDNVEYIFRPYITVKGKRITRPNGGMFKIPINKNKK' A
#
# COMPACT_ATOMS: atom_id res chain seq x y z
N MET A 1 -15.37 -19.13 5.35
CA MET A 1 -14.80 -17.79 5.57
C MET A 1 -13.42 -17.80 4.93
N LYS A 2 -13.16 -16.97 3.91
CA LYS A 2 -11.85 -16.94 3.21
C LYS A 2 -10.80 -16.36 4.16
N SER A 3 -9.91 -17.22 4.63
CA SER A 3 -8.70 -16.84 5.35
C SER A 3 -7.63 -16.50 4.32
N ASP A 4 -7.67 -15.28 3.79
CA ASP A 4 -6.63 -14.74 2.90
C ASP A 4 -5.43 -14.29 3.74
N ASN A 5 -4.84 -15.21 4.53
CA ASN A 5 -3.50 -15.02 5.09
C ASN A 5 -2.50 -15.36 3.98
N ASP A 6 -2.41 -14.43 3.02
CA ASP A 6 -1.37 -14.46 2.01
C ASP A 6 -0.08 -13.99 2.70
N ASP A 7 0.62 -14.92 3.36
CA ASP A 7 1.87 -14.70 4.12
C ASP A 7 3.00 -14.03 3.29
N ASN A 8 2.76 -13.81 2.01
CA ASN A 8 3.63 -13.19 1.03
C ASN A 8 3.37 -11.69 0.81
N VAL A 9 2.30 -11.13 1.40
CA VAL A 9 1.92 -9.73 1.24
C VAL A 9 2.28 -8.94 2.49
N GLU A 10 3.29 -8.08 2.37
CA GLU A 10 3.60 -7.07 3.37
C GLU A 10 2.91 -5.75 3.02
N TYR A 11 2.70 -4.87 4.00
CA TYR A 11 2.06 -3.59 3.76
C TYR A 11 2.98 -2.45 4.16
N ILE A 12 3.15 -1.48 3.26
CA ILE A 12 3.81 -0.21 3.59
C ILE A 12 2.77 0.89 3.76
N PHE A 13 3.09 1.84 4.62
CA PHE A 13 2.27 3.01 4.88
C PHE A 13 2.98 4.26 4.38
N ARG A 14 2.32 5.05 3.52
CA ARG A 14 2.90 6.29 2.96
C ARG A 14 1.91 7.46 3.04
N PRO A 15 2.35 8.70 3.29
CA PRO A 15 1.45 9.86 3.34
C PRO A 15 0.96 10.29 1.95
N TYR A 16 1.63 9.82 0.90
CA TYR A 16 1.28 10.07 -0.48
C TYR A 16 1.60 8.85 -1.35
N ILE A 17 0.93 8.78 -2.50
CA ILE A 17 1.26 7.86 -3.59
C ILE A 17 1.44 8.63 -4.88
N THR A 18 2.13 8.03 -5.84
CA THR A 18 2.21 8.55 -7.20
C THR A 18 1.41 7.63 -8.11
N VAL A 19 0.43 8.18 -8.81
CA VAL A 19 -0.39 7.45 -9.78
C VAL A 19 -0.29 8.18 -11.11
N LYS A 20 0.14 7.48 -12.17
CA LYS A 20 0.34 8.06 -13.51
C LYS A 20 1.17 9.36 -13.52
N GLY A 21 2.26 9.39 -12.73
CA GLY A 21 3.15 10.55 -12.61
C GLY A 21 2.61 11.72 -11.77
N LYS A 22 1.36 11.65 -11.28
CA LYS A 22 0.79 12.67 -10.39
C LYS A 22 0.84 12.22 -8.94
N ARG A 23 1.29 13.10 -8.04
CA ARG A 23 1.31 12.86 -6.59
C ARG A 23 -0.09 13.08 -6.01
N ILE A 24 -0.60 12.08 -5.31
CA ILE A 24 -1.89 12.10 -4.64
C ILE A 24 -1.65 12.02 -3.13
N THR A 25 -2.21 12.99 -2.40
CA THR A 25 -2.22 13.04 -0.93
C THR A 25 -3.66 12.98 -0.43
N ARG A 26 -3.86 12.57 0.83
CA ARG A 26 -5.19 12.64 1.45
C ARG A 26 -5.40 14.05 2.01
N PRO A 27 -6.49 14.75 1.67
CA PRO A 27 -6.73 16.13 2.13
C PRO A 27 -6.89 16.23 3.65
N ASN A 28 -7.46 15.19 4.28
CA ASN A 28 -7.69 15.14 5.73
C ASN A 28 -6.52 14.48 6.50
N GLY A 29 -5.35 14.34 5.86
CA GLY A 29 -4.24 13.56 6.39
C GLY A 29 -4.44 12.05 6.32
N GLY A 30 -3.54 11.31 6.95
CA GLY A 30 -3.54 9.85 6.98
C GLY A 30 -2.63 9.19 5.95
N MET A 31 -2.54 7.87 6.05
CA MET A 31 -1.58 7.06 5.29
C MET A 31 -2.31 6.15 4.30
N PHE A 32 -1.69 5.93 3.13
CA PHE A 32 -2.07 4.89 2.19
C PHE A 32 -1.47 3.57 2.66
N LYS A 33 -2.31 2.53 2.81
CA LYS A 33 -1.88 1.14 2.99
C LYS A 33 -1.65 0.53 1.62
N ILE A 34 -0.41 0.19 1.31
CA ILE A 34 -0.02 -0.31 -0.02
C ILE A 34 0.50 -1.74 0.16
N PRO A 35 -0.12 -2.75 -0.48
CA PRO A 35 0.42 -4.10 -0.49
C PRO A 35 1.71 -4.14 -1.31
N ILE A 36 2.74 -4.74 -0.77
CA ILE A 36 3.99 -5.05 -1.43
C ILE A 36 4.23 -6.56 -1.34
N ASN A 37 4.69 -7.16 -2.43
CA ASN A 37 5.05 -8.58 -2.42
C ASN A 37 6.42 -8.74 -1.78
N LYS A 38 6.49 -9.48 -0.67
CA LYS A 38 7.71 -9.76 0.06
C LYS A 38 8.75 -10.51 -0.78
N ASN A 39 8.29 -11.28 -1.77
CA ASN A 39 9.13 -12.13 -2.63
C ASN A 39 9.69 -11.43 -3.88
N LYS A 40 9.53 -10.10 -4.04
CA LYS A 40 10.25 -9.33 -5.06
C LYS A 40 11.52 -8.74 -4.46
N LYS A 41 12.50 -9.60 -4.14
CA LYS A 41 13.89 -9.20 -3.87
C LYS A 41 14.81 -9.97 -4.79
#